data_AF-A0A417Y9S5-F1
#
_entry.id   AF-A0A417Y9S5-F1
#
_cell.length_a   1.000
_cell.length_b   1.000
_cell.length_c   1.000
_cell.angle_alpha   90.00
_cell.angle_beta   90.00
_cell.angle_gamma   90.00
#
_symmetry.space_group_name_H-M   'P 1'
#
loop_
_entity.id
_entity.type
_entity.pdbx_description
1 polymer ?
#
loop_
_entity_poly.entity_id
_entity_poly.type
_entity_poly.pdbx_seq_one_letter_code
_entity_poly.pdbx_strand_id
1 'polypeptide(L)'
;MDIVNQFIATSLAIKIFKRDQTAFMDFKFFELYLDMTDAVIGRLQEDLNGLRKEMITKHHIDVRQINGTKYLVKGRDKNEEREYTPEELKQMTRVVMDRYLTGDKAAPFERQSGSWKMKFPHDK
;
A
#
# COMPACT_ATOMS: atom_id res chain seq x y z
N MET A 1 6.28 -14.61 0.33
CA MET A 1 5.84 -13.84 1.50
C MET A 1 4.54 -14.44 1.99
N ASP A 2 4.36 -14.65 3.30
CA ASP A 2 3.08 -15.16 3.83
C ASP A 2 1.97 -14.09 3.78
N ILE A 3 0.72 -14.51 3.98
CA ILE A 3 -0.46 -13.66 3.78
C ILE A 3 -0.53 -12.48 4.76
N VAL A 4 -0.05 -12.65 6.00
CA VAL A 4 -0.01 -11.56 7.00
C VAL A 4 1.03 -10.53 6.61
N ASN A 5 2.23 -10.98 6.25
CA ASN A 5 3.31 -10.09 5.81
C ASN A 5 2.92 -9.35 4.53
N GLN A 6 2.28 -10.05 3.58
CA GLN A 6 1.76 -9.44 2.36
C GLN A 6 0.69 -8.37 2.67
N PHE A 7 -0.23 -8.63 3.60
CA PHE A 7 -1.25 -7.66 4.02
C PHE A 7 -0.62 -6.41 4.66
N ILE A 8 0.32 -6.60 5.58
CA ILE A 8 1.04 -5.49 6.24
C ILE A 8 1.80 -4.66 5.20
N ALA A 9 2.61 -5.30 4.36
CA ALA A 9 3.44 -4.63 3.37
C ALA A 9 2.60 -3.90 2.31
N THR A 10 1.47 -4.48 1.88
CA THR A 10 0.54 -3.84 0.93
C THR A 10 -0.09 -2.59 1.55
N SER A 11 -0.50 -2.66 2.83
CA SER A 11 -1.02 -1.50 3.56
C SER A 11 0.03 -0.38 3.71
N LEU A 12 1.29 -0.73 3.99
CA LEU A 12 2.39 0.22 4.07
C LEU A 12 2.72 0.83 2.71
N ALA A 13 2.75 0.04 1.63
CA ALA A 13 3.00 0.53 0.28
C ALA A 13 1.99 1.60 -0.13
N ILE A 14 0.69 1.39 0.15
CA ILE A 14 -0.36 2.40 -0.10
C ILE A 14 -0.08 3.69 0.68
N LYS A 15 0.30 3.59 1.97
CA LYS A 15 0.63 4.77 2.79
C LYS A 15 1.82 5.54 2.22
N ILE A 16 2.85 4.84 1.75
CA ILE A 16 4.04 5.44 1.14
C ILE A 16 3.67 6.15 -0.16
N PHE A 17 2.98 5.49 -1.09
CA PHE A 17 2.58 6.13 -2.34
C PHE A 17 1.72 7.37 -2.11
N LYS A 18 0.78 7.34 -1.16
CA LYS A 18 -0.01 8.53 -0.79
C LYS A 18 0.85 9.67 -0.25
N ARG A 19 1.86 9.36 0.57
CA ARG A 19 2.82 10.35 1.06
C ARG A 19 3.66 10.91 -0.08
N ASP A 20 4.14 10.06 -0.97
CA ASP A 20 4.94 10.49 -2.11
C ASP A 20 4.13 11.41 -3.03
N GLN A 21 2.87 11.09 -3.33
CA GLN A 21 1.95 11.96 -4.08
C GLN A 21 1.91 13.39 -3.51
N THR A 22 1.84 13.54 -2.18
CA THR A 22 1.86 14.88 -1.55
C THR A 22 3.22 15.58 -1.64
N ALA A 23 4.32 14.83 -1.66
CA ALA A 23 5.67 15.38 -1.75
C ALA A 23 6.06 15.81 -3.16
N PHE A 24 5.44 15.21 -4.19
CA PHE A 24 5.75 15.48 -5.60
C PHE A 24 4.83 16.52 -6.26
N MET A 25 3.99 17.23 -5.49
CA MET A 25 3.08 18.25 -6.02
C MET A 25 3.80 19.38 -6.77
N ASP A 26 5.01 19.75 -6.35
CA ASP A 26 5.77 20.85 -6.96
C ASP A 26 6.60 20.42 -8.20
N PHE A 27 6.50 19.16 -8.62
CA PHE A 27 7.31 18.62 -9.71
C PHE A 27 6.72 18.95 -11.08
N LYS A 28 7.57 19.25 -12.08
CA LYS A 28 7.14 19.63 -13.45
C LYS A 28 6.22 18.59 -14.12
N PHE A 29 6.35 17.32 -13.76
CA PHE A 29 5.54 16.21 -14.28
C PHE A 29 4.63 15.60 -13.21
N PHE A 30 4.21 16.38 -12.21
CA PHE A 30 3.43 15.88 -11.09
C PHE A 30 2.15 15.17 -11.56
N GLU A 31 1.42 15.71 -12.55
CA GLU A 31 0.18 15.09 -13.06
C GLU A 31 0.41 13.65 -13.57
N LEU A 32 1.51 13.42 -14.30
CA LEU A 32 1.85 12.07 -14.80
C LEU A 32 2.19 11.11 -13.67
N TYR A 33 2.94 11.60 -12.67
CA TYR A 33 3.30 10.81 -11.50
C TYR A 33 2.05 10.50 -10.65
N LEU A 34 1.16 11.48 -10.47
CA LEU A 34 -0.10 11.31 -9.74
C LEU A 34 -1.00 10.29 -10.44
N ASP A 35 -1.17 10.38 -11.76
CA ASP A 35 -1.94 9.40 -12.54
C ASP A 35 -1.40 7.97 -12.36
N MET A 36 -0.08 7.80 -12.50
CA MET A 36 0.57 6.50 -12.32
C MET A 36 0.37 5.96 -10.90
N THR A 37 0.64 6.79 -9.90
CA THR A 37 0.57 6.37 -8.50
C THR A 37 -0.86 6.15 -8.04
N ASP A 38 -1.85 6.89 -8.53
CA ASP A 38 -3.27 6.67 -8.22
C ASP A 38 -3.75 5.33 -8.80
N ALA A 39 -3.37 5.01 -10.03
CA ALA A 39 -3.64 3.71 -10.62
C ALA A 39 -2.98 2.56 -9.82
N VAL A 40 -1.74 2.74 -9.38
CA VAL A 40 -1.05 1.75 -8.52
C VAL A 40 -1.73 1.62 -7.16
N ILE A 41 -2.11 2.74 -6.52
CA ILE A 41 -2.84 2.74 -5.26
C ILE A 41 -4.18 2.03 -5.40
N GLY A 42 -4.92 2.25 -6.50
CA GLY A 42 -6.17 1.58 -6.79
C GLY A 42 -6.00 0.06 -6.83
N ARG A 43 -5.04 -0.43 -7.62
CA ARG A 43 -4.72 -1.87 -7.70
C ARG A 43 -4.27 -2.46 -6.37
N LEU A 44 -3.45 -1.73 -5.61
CA LEU A 44 -3.04 -2.15 -4.27
C LEU A 44 -4.22 -2.21 -3.29
N GLN A 45 -5.19 -1.30 -3.39
CA GLN A 45 -6.39 -1.32 -2.55
C GLN A 45 -7.28 -2.51 -2.89
N GLU A 46 -7.45 -2.84 -4.17
CA GLU A 46 -8.18 -4.04 -4.61
C GLU A 46 -7.54 -5.31 -4.06
N ASP A 47 -6.22 -5.47 -4.24
CA ASP A 47 -5.49 -6.62 -3.72
C ASP A 47 -5.49 -6.66 -2.18
N LEU A 48 -5.39 -5.51 -1.49
CA LEU A 48 -5.51 -5.43 -0.02
C LEU A 48 -6.90 -5.88 0.47
N ASN A 49 -7.96 -5.49 -0.23
CA ASN A 49 -9.32 -5.90 0.09
C ASN A 49 -9.51 -7.41 -0.15
N GLY A 50 -8.92 -7.93 -1.23
CA GLY A 50 -8.86 -9.37 -1.50
C GLY A 50 -8.15 -10.15 -0.39
N LEU A 51 -6.96 -9.69 0.00
CA LEU A 51 -6.17 -10.26 1.10
C LEU A 51 -6.95 -10.23 2.42
N ARG A 52 -7.56 -9.09 2.77
CA ARG A 52 -8.39 -8.98 3.97
C ARG A 52 -9.54 -9.99 3.97
N LYS A 53 -10.26 -10.10 2.83
CA LYS A 53 -11.36 -11.05 2.69
C LYS A 53 -10.86 -12.48 2.88
N GLU A 54 -9.77 -12.84 2.21
CA GLU A 54 -9.17 -14.17 2.31
C GLU A 54 -8.70 -14.50 3.73
N MET A 55 -8.00 -13.57 4.39
CA MET A 55 -7.55 -13.72 5.77
C MET A 55 -8.71 -13.99 6.73
N ILE A 56 -9.78 -13.20 6.66
CA ILE A 56 -10.93 -13.35 7.56
C ILE A 56 -11.73 -14.62 7.25
N THR A 57 -11.99 -14.88 5.96
CA THR A 57 -12.94 -15.94 5.56
C THR A 57 -12.32 -17.33 5.51
N LYS A 58 -11.07 -17.45 5.00
CA LYS A 58 -10.40 -18.75 4.84
C LYS A 58 -9.47 -19.08 5.99
N HIS A 59 -8.74 -18.08 6.49
CA HIS A 59 -7.71 -18.28 7.51
C HIS A 59 -8.18 -17.92 8.92
N HIS A 60 -9.32 -17.24 9.06
CA HIS A 60 -9.80 -16.69 10.33
C HIS A 60 -8.75 -15.82 11.05
N ILE A 61 -8.00 -15.06 10.25
CA ILE A 61 -6.95 -14.15 10.71
C ILE A 61 -7.45 -12.70 10.59
N ASP A 62 -7.25 -11.92 11.65
CA ASP A 62 -7.36 -10.47 11.65
C ASP A 62 -6.03 -9.85 12.13
N VAL A 63 -5.60 -8.76 11.51
CA VAL A 63 -4.32 -8.12 11.79
C VAL A 63 -4.54 -6.65 12.17
N ARG A 64 -4.06 -6.29 13.36
CA ARG A 64 -4.13 -4.93 13.88
C ARG A 64 -2.74 -4.43 14.24
N GLN A 65 -2.41 -3.22 13.79
CA GLN A 65 -1.18 -2.55 14.22
C GLN A 65 -1.32 -2.11 15.69
N ILE A 66 -0.35 -2.50 16.52
CA ILE A 66 -0.25 -2.06 17.92
C ILE A 66 0.56 -0.75 17.98
N ASN A 67 1.74 -0.73 17.34
CA ASN A 67 2.59 0.44 17.22
C ASN A 67 3.39 0.39 15.90
N GLY A 68 4.38 1.28 15.73
CA GLY A 68 5.14 1.42 14.48
C GLY A 68 5.67 0.11 13.90
N THR A 69 6.13 -0.80 14.75
CA THR A 69 6.75 -2.07 14.32
C THR A 69 6.09 -3.34 14.88
N LYS A 70 5.12 -3.21 15.78
CA LYS A 70 4.41 -4.34 16.39
C LYS A 70 2.99 -4.48 15.88
N TYR A 71 2.61 -5.72 15.58
CA TYR A 71 1.31 -6.10 15.05
C TYR A 71 0.72 -7.25 15.87
N LEU A 72 -0.56 -7.13 16.20
CA LEU A 72 -1.36 -8.22 16.76
C LEU A 72 -1.99 -9.01 15.61
N VAL A 73 -1.68 -10.30 15.54
CA VAL A 73 -2.28 -11.27 14.62
C VAL A 73 -3.26 -12.10 15.43
N LYS A 74 -4.56 -11.86 15.24
CA LYS A 74 -5.62 -12.63 15.90
C LYS A 74 -6.00 -13.80 15.00
N GLY A 75 -5.80 -15.02 15.49
CA GLY A 75 -6.27 -16.24 14.84
C GLY A 75 -7.50 -16.81 15.55
N ARG A 76 -8.02 -17.92 15.01
CA ARG A 76 -9.17 -18.64 15.58
C ARG A 76 -8.93 -19.11 17.01
N ASP A 77 -7.76 -19.72 17.25
CA ASP A 77 -7.47 -20.42 18.51
C ASP A 77 -6.41 -19.70 19.35
N LYS A 78 -5.60 -18.84 18.71
CA LYS A 78 -4.49 -18.15 19.36
C LYS A 78 -4.26 -16.78 18.75
N ASN A 79 -3.86 -15.84 19.61
CA ASN A 79 -3.34 -14.55 19.21
C ASN A 79 -1.81 -14.58 19.28
N GLU A 80 -1.16 -13.93 18.32
CA GLU A 80 0.29 -13.81 18.22
C GLU A 80 0.65 -12.33 18.04
N GLU A 81 1.69 -11.88 18.75
CA GLU A 81 2.31 -10.60 18.44
C GLU A 81 3.49 -10.83 17.50
N ARG A 82 3.50 -10.08 16.40
CA ARG A 82 4.65 -10.02 15.48
C ARG A 82 5.31 -8.67 15.61
N GLU A 83 6.58 -8.71 15.98
CA GLU A 83 7.45 -7.54 16.01
C GLU A 83 8.43 -7.63 14.85
N TYR A 84 8.57 -6.51 14.14
CA TYR A 84 9.49 -6.36 13.03
C TYR A 84 10.54 -5.32 13.38
N THR A 85 11.68 -5.41 12.74
CA THR A 85 12.60 -4.29 12.62
C THR A 85 12.09 -3.31 11.55
N PRO A 86 12.47 -2.03 11.62
CA PRO A 86 12.17 -1.07 10.56
C PRO A 86 12.68 -1.53 9.18
N GLU A 87 13.83 -2.20 9.13
CA GLU A 87 14.42 -2.66 7.86
C GLU A 87 13.63 -3.83 7.27
N GLU A 88 13.09 -4.75 8.08
CA GLU A 88 12.20 -5.80 7.59
C GLU A 88 10.92 -5.23 7.00
N LEU A 89 10.28 -4.27 7.68
CA LEU A 89 9.09 -3.59 7.14
C LEU A 89 9.40 -2.88 5.84
N LYS A 90 10.53 -2.18 5.77
CA LYS A 90 10.98 -1.49 4.56
C LYS A 90 11.23 -2.48 3.42
N GLN A 91 11.93 -3.59 3.68
CA GLN A 91 12.24 -4.58 2.65
C GLN A 91 10.98 -5.26 2.13
N MET A 92 10.06 -5.67 3.01
CA MET A 92 8.78 -6.26 2.59
C MET A 92 7.95 -5.27 1.77
N THR A 93 7.89 -4.01 2.23
CA THR A 93 7.15 -2.96 1.53
C THR A 93 7.75 -2.67 0.17
N ARG A 94 9.09 -2.61 0.07
CA ARG A 94 9.81 -2.45 -1.20
C ARG A 94 9.48 -3.58 -2.17
N VAL A 95 9.52 -4.83 -1.71
CA VAL A 95 9.16 -5.99 -2.54
C VAL A 95 7.74 -5.85 -3.10
N VAL A 96 6.79 -5.38 -2.30
CA VAL A 96 5.43 -5.11 -2.80
C VAL A 96 5.45 -3.97 -3.83
N MET A 97 6.06 -2.83 -3.53
CA MET A 97 6.11 -1.68 -4.45
C MET A 97 6.74 -2.06 -5.80
N ASP A 98 7.88 -2.78 -5.79
CA ASP A 98 8.59 -3.21 -6.99
C ASP A 98 7.68 -4.06 -7.90
N ARG A 99 6.85 -4.93 -7.33
CA ARG A 99 5.90 -5.75 -8.12
C ARG A 99 4.90 -4.92 -8.92
N TYR A 100 4.42 -3.80 -8.37
CA TYR A 100 3.41 -2.95 -9.04
C TYR A 100 4.03 -1.88 -9.93
N LEU A 101 5.28 -1.50 -9.69
CA LEU A 101 5.98 -0.50 -10.49
C LEU A 101 6.65 -1.11 -11.72
N THR A 102 7.32 -2.27 -11.54
CA THR A 102 8.16 -2.85 -12.59
C THR A 102 8.05 -4.38 -12.72
N GLY A 103 7.40 -5.05 -11.75
CA GLY A 103 7.30 -6.50 -11.72
C GLY A 103 6.01 -7.08 -12.32
N ASP A 104 5.61 -8.23 -11.80
CA ASP A 104 4.51 -9.06 -12.33
C ASP A 104 3.11 -8.45 -12.16
N LYS A 105 2.97 -7.43 -11.31
CA LYS A 105 1.74 -6.68 -11.08
C LYS A 105 1.76 -5.31 -11.76
N ALA A 106 2.83 -4.99 -12.49
CA ALA A 106 2.92 -3.76 -13.26
C ALA A 106 1.91 -3.81 -14.42
N ALA A 107 1.17 -2.72 -14.57
CA ALA A 107 0.18 -2.58 -15.62
C ALA A 107 0.12 -1.11 -16.08
N PRO A 108 -0.25 -0.88 -17.35
CA PRO A 108 -0.42 0.48 -17.87
C PRO A 108 -1.44 1.26 -17.04
N PHE A 109 -1.39 2.58 -17.16
CA PHE A 109 -2.33 3.49 -16.53
C PHE A 109 -2.79 4.52 -17.56
N GLU A 110 -4.00 5.03 -17.36
CA GLU A 110 -4.56 6.09 -18.19
C GLU A 110 -4.25 7.45 -17.59
N ARG A 111 -4.02 8.45 -18.46
CA ARG A 111 -3.79 9.83 -18.01
C ARG A 111 -5.12 10.52 -17.76
N GLN A 112 -5.28 11.13 -16.59
CA GLN A 112 -6.44 11.96 -16.29
C GLN A 112 -6.08 13.43 -16.51
N SER A 113 -6.30 13.92 -17.73
CA SER A 113 -6.04 15.32 -18.06
C SER A 113 -6.92 16.26 -17.22
N GLY A 114 -6.30 17.08 -16.38
CA GLY A 114 -6.94 18.22 -15.70
C GLY A 114 -7.65 17.95 -14.36
N SER A 115 -7.64 16.73 -13.83
CA SER A 115 -8.34 16.37 -12.57
C SER A 115 -7.59 16.78 -11.30
N TRP A 116 -6.26 16.90 -11.36
CA TRP A 116 -5.42 17.08 -10.18
C TRP A 116 -5.48 18.48 -9.55
N LYS A 117 -5.77 19.52 -10.34
CA LYS A 117 -5.90 20.90 -9.86
C LYS A 117 -7.06 21.11 -8.88
N MET A 118 -8.05 20.21 -8.86
CA MET A 118 -9.17 20.25 -7.91
C MET A 118 -8.93 19.44 -6.62
N LYS A 119 -8.17 18.34 -6.70
CA LYS A 119 -7.88 17.48 -5.54
C LYS A 119 -6.76 18.05 -4.65
N PHE A 120 -5.82 18.78 -5.23
CA PHE A 120 -4.72 19.44 -4.52
C PHE A 120 -4.67 20.90 -4.94
N PRO A 121 -5.53 21.77 -4.39
CA PRO A 121 -5.46 23.20 -4.66
C PRO A 121 -4.10 23.71 -4.17
N HIS A 122 -3.31 24.31 -5.06
CA HIS A 122 -2.21 25.17 -4.63
C HIS A 122 -2.84 26.38 -3.93
N ASP A 123 -2.74 26.42 -2.60
CA ASP A 123 -2.97 27.67 -1.88
C ASP A 123 -1.97 28.69 -2.43
N LYS A 124 -2.51 29.79 -2.96
CA LYS A 124 -1.74 30.93 -3.48
C LYS A 124 -1.14 31.75 -2.36
#